data_AF-A0A392QKX5-F1
#
_entry.id   AF-A0A392QKX5-F1
#
_cell.length_a   1.000
_cell.length_b   1.000
_cell.length_c   1.000
_cell.angle_alpha   90.00
_cell.angle_beta   90.00
_cell.angle_gamma   90.00
#
_symmetry.space_group_name_H-M   'P 1'
#
loop_
_entity.id
_entity.type
_entity.pdbx_description
1 polymer ?
#
loop_
_entity_poly.entity_id
_entity_poly.type
_entity_poly.pdbx_seq_one_letter_code
_entity_poly.pdbx_strand_id
1 'polypeptide(L)'
;VVHKTLNPRWDQTLEFKDDGSPLILHVKDHNALLPTSSIGECVVEYQTLPANQMSDKWIPLQGVKSGEIHIQITRKVPAKQTRQSSDSELSLTKLHQIPSQVRLSCISQNIHIL
;
A
#
# COMPACT_ATOMS: atom_id res chain seq x y z
N VAL A 1 -9.82 -0.23 16.63
CA VAL A 1 -9.26 -0.38 18.01
C VAL A 1 -9.61 -1.78 18.46
N VAL A 2 -8.63 -2.54 18.98
CA VAL A 2 -8.85 -3.87 19.57
C VAL A 2 -8.71 -3.72 21.07
N HIS A 3 -9.64 -4.29 21.84
CA HIS A 3 -9.70 -4.06 23.29
C HIS A 3 -8.96 -5.13 24.08
N LYS A 4 -8.17 -4.71 25.07
CA LYS A 4 -7.64 -5.54 26.17
C LYS A 4 -6.85 -6.78 25.72
N THR A 5 -5.88 -6.60 24.82
CA THR A 5 -4.97 -7.68 24.43
C THR A 5 -3.59 -7.14 24.07
N LEU A 6 -2.54 -7.92 24.36
CA LEU A 6 -1.17 -7.66 23.90
C LEU A 6 -0.88 -8.31 22.55
N ASN A 7 -1.79 -9.15 22.05
CA ASN A 7 -1.75 -9.77 20.73
C ASN A 7 -3.02 -9.39 19.95
N PRO A 8 -3.18 -8.10 19.58
CA PRO A 8 -4.31 -7.68 18.78
C PRO A 8 -4.27 -8.34 17.41
N ARG A 9 -5.44 -8.68 16.89
CA ARG A 9 -5.64 -9.02 15.49
C ARG A 9 -6.52 -7.96 14.87
N TRP A 10 -5.99 -7.20 13.92
CA TRP A 10 -6.76 -6.16 13.26
C TRP A 10 -7.51 -6.67 12.04
N ASP A 11 -6.92 -7.64 11.33
CA ASP A 11 -7.42 -8.21 10.08
C ASP A 11 -7.88 -7.11 9.09
N GLN A 12 -7.09 -6.03 8.99
CA GLN A 12 -7.47 -4.82 8.26
C GLN A 12 -6.61 -4.63 7.01
N THR A 13 -7.26 -4.44 5.87
CA THR A 13 -6.60 -4.12 4.60
C THR A 13 -6.75 -2.64 4.25
N LEU A 14 -5.65 -2.02 3.84
CA LEU A 14 -5.57 -0.63 3.41
C LEU A 14 -4.87 -0.55 2.04
N GLU A 15 -5.33 0.35 1.19
CA GLU A 15 -4.71 0.62 -0.11
C GLU A 15 -4.35 2.10 -0.24
N PHE A 16 -3.11 2.36 -0.64
CA PHE A 16 -2.54 3.70 -0.76
C PHE A 16 -1.90 3.88 -2.13
N LYS A 17 -1.94 5.10 -2.67
CA LYS A 17 -1.14 5.42 -3.85
C LYS A 17 0.33 5.51 -3.44
N ASP A 18 1.20 5.01 -4.30
CA ASP A 18 2.65 5.14 -4.12
C ASP A 18 3.07 6.55 -4.55
N ASP A 19 3.52 7.34 -3.58
CA ASP A 19 4.08 8.68 -3.76
C ASP A 19 5.61 8.69 -3.59
N GLY A 20 6.24 7.52 -3.42
CA GLY A 20 7.67 7.36 -3.15
C GLY A 20 8.08 7.54 -1.68
N SER A 21 7.17 7.93 -0.80
CA SER A 21 7.45 8.07 0.63
C SER A 21 7.51 6.71 1.35
N PRO A 22 8.26 6.56 2.45
CA PRO A 22 8.24 5.35 3.24
C PRO A 22 6.87 5.14 3.90
N LEU A 23 6.40 3.91 3.95
CA LEU A 23 5.17 3.57 4.66
C LEU A 23 5.48 3.37 6.15
N ILE A 24 4.96 4.24 7.01
CA ILE A 24 5.18 4.20 8.46
C ILE A 24 3.88 3.82 9.15
N LEU A 25 3.91 2.77 9.95
CA LEU A 25 2.80 2.36 10.80
C LEU A 25 3.07 2.84 12.23
N HIS A 26 2.14 3.62 12.78
CA HIS A 26 2.17 4.02 14.18
C HIS A 26 1.20 3.18 14.98
N VAL A 27 1.70 2.44 15.97
CA VAL A 27 0.87 1.66 16.88
C VAL A 27 0.60 2.51 18.11
N LYS A 28 -0.67 2.63 18.50
CA LYS A 28 -1.10 3.49 19.61
C LYS A 28 -1.91 2.71 20.61
N ASP A 29 -1.67 2.96 21.91
CA ASP A 29 -2.57 2.51 22.96
C ASP A 29 -3.73 3.51 23.07
N HIS A 30 -4.95 2.98 22.96
CA HIS A 30 -6.16 3.78 23.03
C HIS A 30 -6.58 3.92 24.49
N ASN A 31 -6.23 5.05 25.10
CA ASN A 31 -6.74 5.43 26.41
C ASN A 31 -7.84 6.49 26.26
N ALA A 32 -9.00 6.25 26.87
CA ALA A 32 -10.14 7.18 26.82
C ALA A 32 -9.92 8.44 27.68
N LEU A 33 -8.96 8.41 28.62
CA LEU A 33 -8.76 9.47 29.61
C LEU A 33 -7.42 10.20 29.47
N LEU A 34 -6.44 9.62 28.78
CA LEU A 34 -5.13 10.21 28.55
C LEU A 34 -4.88 10.35 27.04
N PRO A 35 -4.02 11.29 26.62
CA PRO A 35 -3.58 11.36 25.23
C PRO A 35 -3.06 9.99 24.78
N THR A 36 -3.51 9.49 23.63
CA THR A 36 -3.05 8.21 23.09
C THR A 36 -1.53 8.23 22.95
N SER A 37 -0.85 7.55 23.87
CA SER A 37 0.60 7.39 23.81
C SER A 37 0.92 6.43 22.67
N SER A 38 1.81 6.86 21.76
CA SER A 38 2.37 5.96 20.76
C SER A 38 3.12 4.84 21.49
N ILE A 39 2.80 3.60 21.16
CA ILE A 39 3.46 2.40 21.70
C ILE A 39 4.47 1.81 20.69
N GLY A 40 4.91 2.63 19.74
CA GLY A 40 5.95 2.29 18.79
C GLY A 40 5.56 2.63 17.35
N GLU A 41 6.56 2.66 16.49
CA GLU A 41 6.39 2.80 15.05
C GLU A 41 7.15 1.71 14.31
N CYS A 42 6.72 1.35 13.11
CA CYS A 42 7.53 0.53 12.23
C CYS A 42 7.53 1.08 10.81
N VAL A 43 8.68 0.98 10.15
CA VAL A 43 8.86 1.39 8.76
C VAL A 43 8.72 0.16 7.89
N VAL A 44 7.84 0.22 6.90
CA VAL A 44 7.59 -0.85 5.95
C VAL A 44 8.32 -0.57 4.64
N GLU A 45 9.40 -1.30 4.40
CA GLU A 45 10.20 -1.22 3.18
C GLU A 45 9.51 -1.95 2.02
N TYR A 46 8.62 -1.26 1.31
CA TYR A 46 7.89 -1.84 0.19
C TYR A 46 8.58 -1.65 -1.18
N GLN A 47 9.53 -0.72 -1.27
CA GLN A 47 10.15 -0.31 -2.55
C GLN A 47 11.03 -1.41 -3.14
N THR A 48 11.63 -2.23 -2.29
CA THR A 48 12.46 -3.38 -2.66
C THR A 48 11.64 -4.63 -2.98
N LEU A 49 10.33 -4.59 -2.74
CA LEU A 49 9.47 -5.74 -3.00
C LEU A 49 9.26 -5.97 -4.50
N PRO A 50 9.22 -7.23 -4.93
CA PRO A 50 8.84 -7.59 -6.29
C PRO A 50 7.44 -7.07 -6.63
N ALA A 51 7.29 -6.57 -7.86
CA ALA A 51 6.02 -6.04 -8.34
C ALA A 51 4.94 -7.13 -8.36
N ASN A 52 3.74 -6.76 -7.90
CA ASN A 52 2.53 -7.59 -7.86
C ASN A 52 2.69 -8.90 -7.06
N GLN A 53 3.66 -8.97 -6.16
CA GLN A 53 3.87 -10.11 -5.29
C GLN A 53 3.61 -9.72 -3.84
N MET A 54 2.87 -10.59 -3.13
CA MET A 54 2.62 -10.43 -1.70
C MET A 54 3.84 -10.89 -0.90
N SER A 55 4.20 -10.08 0.09
CA SER A 55 5.22 -10.39 1.08
C SER A 55 4.58 -10.45 2.46
N ASP A 56 4.81 -11.54 3.18
CA ASP A 56 4.34 -11.79 4.55
C ASP A 56 5.54 -11.70 5.51
N LYS A 57 5.48 -10.78 6.49
CA LYS A 57 6.61 -10.49 7.40
C LYS A 57 6.13 -10.01 8.77
N TRP A 58 6.93 -10.33 9.79
CA TRP A 58 6.91 -9.68 11.09
C TRP A 58 7.91 -8.52 11.09
N ILE A 59 7.48 -7.34 11.54
CA ILE A 59 8.33 -6.15 11.62
C ILE A 59 8.43 -5.70 13.09
N PRO A 60 9.63 -5.56 13.66
CA PRO A 60 9.79 -5.10 15.04
C PRO A 60 9.44 -3.62 15.16
N LEU A 61 8.73 -3.28 16.25
CA LEU A 61 8.43 -1.90 16.61
C LEU A 61 9.71 -1.20 17.09
N GLN A 62 9.90 0.03 16.61
CA GLN A 62 11.00 0.90 17.00
C GLN A 62 10.63 1.72 18.24
N GLY A 63 11.63 2.02 19.07
CA GLY A 63 11.46 2.85 20.25
C GLY A 63 10.77 2.17 21.44
N VAL A 64 10.59 0.84 21.41
CA VAL A 64 10.00 0.06 22.51
C VAL A 64 10.87 -1.12 22.93
N LYS A 65 10.63 -1.63 24.15
CA LYS A 65 11.38 -2.75 24.72
C LYS A 65 11.13 -4.07 23.98
N SER A 66 9.91 -4.25 23.48
CA SER A 66 9.47 -5.48 22.80
C SER A 66 8.18 -5.19 22.04
N GLY A 67 7.99 -5.83 20.90
CA GLY A 67 6.78 -5.74 20.11
C GLY A 67 7.07 -5.86 18.63
N GLU A 68 6.18 -6.55 17.93
CA GLU A 68 6.28 -6.81 16.50
C GLU A 68 4.88 -6.79 15.90
N ILE A 69 4.79 -6.40 14.63
CA ILE A 69 3.55 -6.36 13.88
C ILE A 69 3.64 -7.33 12.70
N HIS A 70 2.60 -8.14 12.53
CA HIS A 70 2.47 -9.06 11.41
C HIS A 70 1.73 -8.36 10.27
N ILE A 71 2.39 -8.26 9.12
CA ILE A 71 1.80 -7.64 7.95
C ILE A 71 1.96 -8.51 6.71
N GLN A 72 1.01 -8.37 5.80
CA GLN A 72 1.12 -8.78 4.41
C GLN A 72 1.07 -7.53 3.54
N ILE A 73 2.04 -7.36 2.64
CA ILE A 73 2.11 -6.18 1.76
C ILE A 73 2.37 -6.57 0.31
N THR A 74 1.71 -5.87 -0.61
CA THR A 74 1.87 -6.04 -2.05
C THR A 74 2.06 -4.70 -2.73
N ARG A 75 3.14 -4.58 -3.51
CA ARG A 75 3.39 -3.45 -4.42
C ARG A 75 2.69 -3.66 -5.75
N LYS A 76 1.57 -3.00 -5.97
CA LYS A 76 0.79 -3.11 -7.21
C LYS A 76 1.38 -2.21 -8.29
N VAL A 77 1.97 -2.83 -9.32
CA VAL A 77 2.47 -2.14 -10.50
C VAL A 77 1.54 -2.47 -11.68
N PRO A 78 0.84 -1.48 -12.25
CA PRO A 78 -0.04 -1.72 -13.37
C PRO A 78 0.69 -2.35 -14.56
N ALA A 79 0.04 -3.32 -15.22
CA ALA A 79 0.58 -3.89 -16.43
C ALA A 79 0.74 -2.79 -17.49
N LYS A 80 1.94 -2.71 -18.09
CA LYS A 80 2.18 -1.88 -19.26
C LYS A 80 1.28 -2.43 -20.36
N GLN A 81 0.25 -1.69 -20.78
CA GLN A 81 -0.56 -2.09 -21.92
C GLN A 81 0.33 -2.04 -23.17
N THR A 82 0.86 -3.18 -23.58
CA THR A 82 1.44 -3.32 -24.92
C THR A 82 0.29 -3.20 -25.90
N ARG A 83 0.21 -2.08 -26.62
CA ARG A 83 -0.68 -1.97 -27.79
C ARG A 83 -0.29 -3.10 -28.74
N GLN A 84 -1.11 -4.14 -28.87
CA GLN A 84 -1.09 -4.94 -30.08
C GLN A 84 -1.65 -4.04 -31.19
N SER A 85 -0.75 -3.38 -31.91
CA SER A 85 -1.06 -2.67 -33.15
C SER A 85 -1.41 -3.71 -34.22
N SER A 86 -2.69 -4.03 -34.33
CA SER A 86 -3.25 -4.61 -35.54
C SER A 86 -3.52 -3.44 -36.49
N ASP A 87 -2.65 -3.28 -37.47
CA ASP A 87 -2.71 -2.22 -38.48
C ASP A 87 -3.94 -2.43 -39.38
N SER A 88 -4.85 -1.47 -39.43
CA SER A 88 -5.91 -1.37 -40.43
C SER A 88 -6.35 0.09 -40.56
N GLU A 89 -5.68 0.75 -41.49
CA GLU A 89 -6.19 1.81 -42.36
C GLU A 89 -6.40 3.22 -41.78
N LEU A 90 -5.50 4.11 -42.22
CA LEU A 90 -5.54 5.56 -42.09
C LEU A 90 -6.78 6.13 -42.82
N SER A 91 -7.84 6.46 -42.08
CA SER A 91 -8.91 7.34 -42.57
C SER A 91 -8.71 8.77 -42.04
N LEU A 92 -8.19 9.64 -42.91
CA LEU A 92 -8.11 11.10 -42.75
C LEU A 92 -9.51 11.73 -42.71
N THR A 93 -10.24 11.68 -41.58
CA THR A 93 -11.49 12.48 -41.40
C THR A 93 -12.02 12.62 -39.97
N LYS A 94 -11.17 12.83 -38.94
CA LYS A 94 -11.69 13.21 -37.61
C LYS A 94 -10.72 14.08 -36.80
N LEU A 95 -10.72 15.37 -37.12
CA LEU A 95 -10.19 16.42 -36.24
C LEU A 95 -11.23 16.69 -35.14
N HIS A 96 -10.85 16.54 -33.86
CA HIS A 96 -11.58 16.80 -32.59
C HIS A 96 -11.87 15.63 -31.65
N GLN A 97 -11.28 14.44 -31.83
CA GLN A 97 -11.36 13.43 -30.78
C GLN A 97 -10.23 13.66 -29.76
N ILE A 98 -10.57 14.28 -28.63
CA ILE A 98 -9.75 14.28 -27.41
C ILE A 98 -9.26 12.84 -27.20
N PRO A 99 -7.94 12.59 -26.99
CA PRO A 99 -7.44 11.24 -26.84
C PRO A 99 -8.18 10.57 -25.68
N SER A 100 -8.87 9.48 -25.99
CA SER A 100 -9.56 8.63 -25.03
C SER A 100 -8.56 8.18 -23.96
N GLN A 101 -8.70 8.77 -22.77
CA GLN A 101 -8.32 8.21 -21.47
C GLN A 101 -6.97 7.49 -21.48
N VAL A 102 -5.87 8.23 -21.57
CA VAL A 102 -4.63 7.76 -20.95
C VAL A 102 -4.91 7.71 -19.45
N ARG A 103 -5.46 6.59 -18.95
CA ARG A 103 -5.47 6.33 -17.51
C ARG A 103 -4.01 6.24 -17.11
N LEU A 104 -3.50 7.29 -16.50
CA LEU A 104 -2.23 7.23 -15.77
C LEU A 104 -2.39 6.14 -14.74
N SER A 105 -1.81 4.98 -15.05
CA SER A 105 -1.87 3.83 -14.17
C SER A 105 -0.86 4.09 -13.06
N CYS A 106 -1.34 4.58 -11.91
CA CYS A 106 -0.50 4.86 -10.75
C CYS A 106 -0.14 3.56 -10.02
N ILE A 107 1.09 3.49 -9.50
CA ILE A 107 1.52 2.43 -8.59
C ILE A 107 0.74 2.60 -7.28
N SER A 108 0.31 1.49 -6.68
CA SER A 108 -0.33 1.48 -5.35
C SER A 108 0.28 0.42 -4.45
N GLN A 109 0.10 0.58 -3.15
CA GLN A 109 0.49 -0.37 -2.12
C GLN A 109 -0.77 -0.90 -1.46
N ASN A 110 -0.85 -2.20 -1.26
CA ASN A 110 -1.90 -2.83 -0.48
C ASN A 110 -1.28 -3.52 0.72
N ILE A 111 -1.66 -3.10 1.92
CA ILE A 111 -1.17 -3.65 3.18
C ILE A 111 -2.33 -4.25 3.97
N HIS A 112 -2.15 -5.46 4.46
CA HIS A 112 -3.04 -6.17 5.36
C HIS A 112 -2.33 -6.37 6.69
N ILE A 113 -2.97 -5.94 7.78
CA ILE A 113 -2.46 -6.03 9.14
C ILE A 113 -3.22 -7.14 9.84
N LEU A 114 -2.50 -8.15 10.34
CA LEU A 114 -3.07 -9.35 10.97
C LEU A 114 -3.38 -9.17 12.47
#